data_AF-A0A6B1BEP8-F1
#
_entry.id   AF-A0A6B1BEP8-F1
#
_cell.length_a   1.000
_cell.length_b   1.000
_cell.length_c   1.000
_cell.angle_alpha   90.00
_cell.angle_beta   90.00
_cell.angle_gamma   90.00
#
_symmetry.space_group_name_H-M   'P 1'
#
loop_
_entity.id
_entity.type
_entity.pdbx_description
1 polymer ?
#
loop_
_entity_poly.entity_id
_entity_poly.type
_entity_poly.pdbx_seq_one_letter_code
_entity_poly.pdbx_strand_id
1 'polypeptide(L)'
;MEAFIIMTVLIIVVLGIGGLLAKRFFGYSCYECGSKLQPYEKLSDDDKADILAYFRRFENREPDVEYISVCGNCRLVSGDFSRWYCKVCDSAGLEYIGAMVAPGELVKYQERNKNLIEQIECLRCKRNPSGHMDCIPCDTEIKIKACRRCYSLYAQMPVNGSRYRFQVLLSDREIIKDSSDSKWSVFEPE
;
A
#
# COMPACT_ATOMS: atom_id res chain seq x y z
N MET A 1 39.63 11.37 -23.57
CA MET A 1 38.64 11.75 -22.55
C MET A 1 37.23 11.48 -23.04
N GLU A 2 36.86 11.96 -24.23
CA GLU A 2 35.52 11.77 -24.83
C GLU A 2 35.10 10.29 -25.00
N ALA A 3 35.99 9.42 -25.49
CA ALA A 3 35.69 8.00 -25.67
C ALA A 3 35.34 7.27 -24.36
N PHE A 4 35.91 7.71 -23.23
CA PHE A 4 35.64 7.12 -21.92
C PHE A 4 34.25 7.53 -21.39
N ILE A 5 33.84 8.78 -21.67
CA ILE A 5 32.52 9.30 -21.28
C ILE A 5 31.42 8.60 -22.07
N ILE A 6 31.59 8.45 -23.39
CA ILE A 6 30.60 7.78 -24.25
C ILE A 6 30.40 6.32 -23.81
N MET A 7 31.48 5.59 -23.58
CA MET A 7 31.41 4.19 -23.16
C MET A 7 30.75 4.02 -21.78
N THR A 8 31.02 4.93 -20.83
CA THR A 8 30.40 4.90 -19.49
C THR A 8 28.89 5.17 -19.56
N VAL A 9 28.45 6.15 -20.36
CA VAL A 9 27.01 6.44 -20.56
C VAL A 9 26.31 5.24 -21.21
N LEU A 10 26.93 4.61 -22.20
CA LEU A 10 26.36 3.45 -22.89
C LEU A 10 26.17 2.25 -21.95
N ILE A 11 27.13 1.99 -21.05
CA ILE A 11 27.02 0.95 -20.03
C ILE A 11 25.88 1.25 -19.06
N ILE A 12 25.76 2.50 -18.58
CA ILE A 12 24.66 2.90 -17.66
C ILE A 12 23.30 2.73 -18.34
N VAL A 13 23.17 3.13 -19.60
CA VAL A 13 21.93 2.98 -20.38
C VAL A 13 21.59 1.51 -20.58
N VAL A 14 22.56 0.67 -20.96
CA VAL A 14 22.34 -0.78 -21.16
C VAL A 14 22.00 -1.47 -19.85
N LEU A 15 22.66 -1.15 -18.73
CA LEU A 15 22.34 -1.69 -17.41
C LEU A 15 20.99 -1.19 -16.90
N GLY A 16 20.65 0.08 -17.17
CA GLY A 16 19.36 0.66 -16.81
C GLY A 16 18.21 0.00 -17.57
N ILE A 17 18.33 -0.14 -18.88
CA ILE A 17 17.36 -0.83 -19.75
C ILE A 17 17.31 -2.31 -19.39
N GLY A 18 18.47 -2.97 -19.22
CA GLY A 18 18.56 -4.37 -18.81
C GLY A 18 17.91 -4.64 -17.46
N GLY A 19 18.08 -3.74 -16.49
CA GLY A 19 17.42 -3.80 -15.19
C GLY A 19 15.91 -3.59 -15.26
N LEU A 20 15.44 -2.68 -16.12
CA LEU A 20 14.01 -2.44 -16.39
C LEU A 20 13.37 -3.65 -17.07
N LEU A 21 14.03 -4.22 -18.07
CA LEU A 21 13.58 -5.42 -18.77
C LEU A 21 13.59 -6.64 -17.85
N ALA A 22 14.64 -6.83 -17.05
CA ALA A 22 14.70 -7.90 -16.05
C ALA A 22 13.53 -7.77 -15.05
N LYS A 23 13.21 -6.57 -14.57
CA LYS A 23 12.03 -6.36 -13.70
C LYS A 23 10.72 -6.74 -14.39
N ARG A 24 10.57 -6.43 -15.68
CA ARG A 24 9.41 -6.80 -16.50
C ARG A 24 9.30 -8.32 -16.72
N PHE A 25 10.43 -9.03 -16.77
CA PHE A 25 10.46 -10.49 -16.99
C PHE A 25 10.39 -11.32 -15.71
N PHE A 26 11.09 -10.93 -14.64
CA PHE A 26 11.16 -11.70 -13.39
C PHE A 26 10.00 -11.42 -12.42
N GLY A 27 9.30 -10.29 -12.61
CA GLY A 27 8.18 -9.88 -11.76
C GLY A 27 8.62 -9.41 -10.38
N TYR A 28 7.76 -8.65 -9.71
CA TYR A 28 7.97 -8.26 -8.32
C TYR A 28 7.43 -9.34 -7.38
N SER A 29 8.08 -9.55 -6.24
CA SER A 29 7.49 -10.36 -5.18
C SER A 29 6.36 -9.61 -4.50
N CYS A 30 5.24 -10.28 -4.29
CA CYS A 30 4.13 -9.80 -3.48
C CYS A 30 4.65 -9.54 -2.07
N TYR A 31 4.50 -8.32 -1.58
CA TYR A 31 5.05 -7.97 -0.28
C TYR A 31 4.25 -8.57 0.90
N GLU A 32 3.00 -8.98 0.66
CA GLU A 32 2.16 -9.65 1.68
C GLU A 32 2.56 -11.11 1.88
N CYS A 33 2.84 -11.87 0.80
CA CYS A 33 3.05 -13.32 0.89
C CYS A 33 4.32 -13.85 0.19
N GLY A 34 5.17 -12.97 -0.35
CA GLY A 34 6.42 -13.32 -1.05
C GLY A 34 6.27 -13.96 -2.44
N SER A 35 5.07 -14.41 -2.80
CA SER A 35 4.79 -15.04 -4.10
C SER A 35 4.93 -14.07 -5.27
N LYS A 36 5.13 -14.56 -6.50
CA LYS A 36 5.30 -13.70 -7.67
C LYS A 36 4.02 -12.93 -8.03
N LEU A 37 4.18 -11.64 -8.34
CA LEU A 37 3.16 -10.83 -9.00
C LEU A 37 3.16 -11.13 -10.50
N GLN A 38 1.97 -11.31 -11.05
CA GLN A 38 1.73 -11.44 -12.48
C GLN A 38 1.25 -10.10 -13.03
N PRO A 39 1.85 -9.59 -14.11
CA PRO A 39 1.38 -8.35 -14.72
C PRO A 39 0.01 -8.55 -15.37
N TYR A 40 -0.78 -7.49 -15.44
CA TYR A 40 -2.19 -7.53 -15.86
C TYR A 40 -2.41 -8.16 -17.24
N GLU A 41 -1.49 -7.97 -18.20
CA GLU A 41 -1.66 -8.47 -19.57
C GLU A 41 -1.63 -10.00 -19.62
N LYS A 42 -0.97 -10.64 -18.65
CA LYS A 42 -0.83 -12.11 -18.54
C LYS A 42 -1.99 -12.78 -17.81
N LEU A 43 -2.95 -12.01 -17.30
CA LEU A 43 -4.15 -12.53 -16.66
C LEU A 43 -5.15 -13.05 -17.70
N SER A 44 -6.04 -13.97 -17.29
CA SER A 44 -7.17 -14.40 -18.12
C SER A 44 -8.16 -13.24 -18.37
N ASP A 45 -9.00 -13.38 -19.39
CA ASP A 45 -9.99 -12.34 -19.71
C ASP A 45 -11.03 -12.15 -18.59
N ASP A 46 -11.38 -13.22 -17.87
CA ASP A 46 -12.25 -13.16 -16.70
C ASP A 46 -11.60 -12.35 -15.55
N ASP A 47 -10.32 -12.62 -15.26
CA ASP A 47 -9.55 -11.91 -14.22
C ASP A 47 -9.47 -10.41 -14.54
N LYS A 48 -9.19 -10.10 -15.81
CA LYS A 48 -9.13 -8.72 -16.33
C LYS A 48 -10.47 -8.01 -16.15
N ALA A 49 -11.56 -8.65 -16.56
CA ALA A 49 -12.90 -8.09 -16.45
C ALA A 49 -13.29 -7.80 -15.00
N ASP A 50 -13.00 -8.73 -14.07
CA ASP A 50 -13.28 -8.57 -12.64
C ASP A 50 -12.51 -7.38 -12.04
N ILE A 51 -11.23 -7.25 -12.37
CA ILE A 51 -10.38 -6.17 -11.86
C ILE A 51 -10.84 -4.81 -12.41
N LEU A 52 -11.13 -4.70 -13.70
CA LEU A 52 -11.64 -3.46 -14.29
C LEU A 52 -13.02 -3.09 -13.74
N ALA A 53 -13.88 -4.08 -13.52
CA ALA A 53 -15.20 -3.86 -12.94
C ALA A 53 -15.09 -3.23 -11.54
N TYR A 54 -14.09 -3.60 -10.75
CA TYR A 54 -13.83 -2.96 -9.46
C TYR A 54 -13.53 -1.45 -9.62
N PHE A 55 -12.55 -1.10 -10.46
CA PHE A 55 -12.14 0.31 -10.62
C PHE A 55 -13.27 1.19 -11.17
N ARG A 56 -14.04 0.68 -12.13
CA ARG A 56 -15.19 1.39 -12.69
C ARG A 56 -16.31 1.58 -11.67
N ARG A 57 -16.66 0.53 -10.91
CA ARG A 57 -17.82 0.56 -9.99
C ARG A 57 -17.53 1.26 -8.67
N PHE A 58 -16.35 1.05 -8.10
CA PHE A 58 -16.03 1.50 -6.74
C PHE A 58 -15.08 2.69 -6.70
N GLU A 59 -14.25 2.88 -7.73
CA GLU A 59 -13.34 4.04 -7.82
C GLU A 59 -13.77 5.05 -8.89
N ASN A 60 -14.85 4.78 -9.63
CA ASN A 60 -15.40 5.63 -10.68
C ASN A 60 -14.35 6.14 -11.67
N ARG A 61 -13.43 5.26 -12.10
CA ARG A 61 -12.32 5.61 -12.98
C ARG A 61 -11.87 4.43 -13.83
N GLU A 62 -11.17 4.74 -14.91
CA GLU A 62 -10.44 3.74 -15.70
C GLU A 62 -8.99 3.67 -15.16
N PRO A 63 -8.49 2.48 -14.83
CA PRO A 63 -7.15 2.34 -14.27
C PRO A 63 -6.08 2.28 -15.36
N ASP A 64 -4.85 2.71 -15.05
CA ASP A 64 -3.71 2.44 -15.92
C ASP A 64 -3.25 0.99 -15.75
N VAL A 65 -3.68 0.16 -16.70
CA VAL A 65 -3.44 -1.29 -16.68
C VAL A 65 -1.97 -1.68 -16.77
N GLU A 66 -1.09 -0.82 -17.29
CA GLU A 66 0.35 -1.11 -17.40
C GLU A 66 1.03 -1.23 -16.03
N TYR A 67 0.46 -0.55 -15.03
CA TYR A 67 0.96 -0.60 -13.65
C TYR A 67 0.27 -1.65 -12.80
N ILE A 68 -0.76 -2.34 -13.31
CA ILE A 68 -1.49 -3.36 -12.57
C ILE A 68 -0.74 -4.69 -12.60
N SER A 69 -0.59 -5.27 -11.41
CA SER A 69 -0.05 -6.59 -11.19
C SER A 69 -0.83 -7.31 -10.09
N VAL A 70 -0.93 -8.63 -10.16
CA VAL A 70 -1.76 -9.42 -9.27
C VAL A 70 -0.98 -10.57 -8.68
N CYS A 71 -1.11 -10.79 -7.38
CA CYS A 71 -0.50 -11.96 -6.74
C CYS A 71 -1.33 -13.21 -7.03
N GLY A 72 -0.72 -14.23 -7.65
CA GLY A 72 -1.42 -15.49 -7.93
C GLY A 72 -1.86 -16.25 -6.67
N ASN A 73 -1.20 -16.02 -5.54
CA ASN A 73 -1.47 -16.70 -4.27
C ASN A 73 -2.51 -15.95 -3.41
N CYS A 74 -2.18 -14.75 -2.92
CA CYS A 74 -3.08 -14.00 -2.03
C CYS A 74 -4.07 -13.08 -2.77
N ARG A 75 -4.08 -13.12 -4.10
CA ARG A 75 -4.99 -12.34 -4.98
C ARG A 75 -4.96 -10.83 -4.75
N LEU A 76 -3.88 -10.33 -4.17
CA LEU A 76 -3.64 -8.90 -4.02
C LEU A 76 -3.45 -8.25 -5.38
N VAL A 77 -4.25 -7.22 -5.67
CA VAL A 77 -4.07 -6.33 -6.81
C VAL A 77 -3.15 -5.19 -6.37
N SER A 78 -2.00 -5.09 -7.01
CA SER A 78 -0.95 -4.11 -6.77
C SER A 78 -0.76 -3.30 -8.05
N GLY A 79 -1.08 -2.01 -8.04
CA GLY A 79 -0.87 -1.16 -9.21
C GLY A 79 -1.83 0.02 -9.33
N ASP A 80 -1.54 0.87 -10.33
CA ASP A 80 -2.12 2.18 -10.66
C ASP A 80 -1.72 3.33 -9.72
N PHE A 81 -1.51 3.00 -8.46
CA PHE A 81 -0.80 3.81 -7.49
C PHE A 81 0.28 2.93 -6.85
N SER A 82 1.46 3.48 -6.56
CA SER A 82 2.48 2.68 -5.87
C SER A 82 1.91 2.15 -4.55
N ARG A 83 2.41 1.00 -4.06
CA ARG A 83 1.97 0.36 -2.79
C ARG A 83 1.97 1.26 -1.55
N TRP A 84 2.54 2.46 -1.68
CA TRP A 84 2.72 3.47 -0.66
C TRP A 84 1.91 4.74 -0.93
N TYR A 85 0.99 4.73 -1.88
CA TYR A 85 0.45 5.97 -2.42
C TYR A 85 -1.02 6.17 -2.08
N CYS A 86 -1.31 7.38 -1.61
CA CYS A 86 -2.61 7.82 -1.19
C CYS A 86 -3.41 8.33 -2.39
N LYS A 87 -4.58 7.73 -2.61
CA LYS A 87 -5.50 8.10 -3.70
C LYS A 87 -6.23 9.42 -3.46
N VAL A 88 -6.30 9.88 -2.20
CA VAL A 88 -7.02 11.10 -1.80
C VAL A 88 -6.17 12.35 -2.03
N CYS A 89 -4.91 12.35 -1.58
CA CYS A 89 -4.04 13.53 -1.63
C CYS A 89 -2.80 13.36 -2.52
N ASP A 90 -2.81 12.32 -3.35
CA ASP A 90 -1.78 12.09 -4.36
C ASP A 90 -0.36 12.10 -3.76
N SER A 91 -0.17 11.42 -2.62
CA SER A 91 1.10 11.42 -1.89
C SER A 91 1.62 10.02 -1.63
N ALA A 92 2.93 9.84 -1.76
CA ALA A 92 3.61 8.72 -1.14
C ALA A 92 3.49 8.82 0.40
N GLY A 93 3.50 7.69 1.09
CA GLY A 93 3.43 7.60 2.55
C GLY A 93 2.18 6.94 3.12
N LEU A 94 1.62 5.91 2.47
CA LEU A 94 0.73 4.98 3.16
C LEU A 94 1.53 4.08 4.09
N GLU A 95 1.19 4.04 5.38
CA GLU A 95 1.85 3.14 6.32
C GLU A 95 0.83 2.44 7.22
N TYR A 96 1.22 1.31 7.79
CA TYR A 96 0.39 0.67 8.81
C TYR A 96 0.22 1.60 10.01
N ILE A 97 -1.00 1.66 10.55
CA ILE A 97 -1.31 2.55 11.68
C ILE A 97 -0.40 2.28 12.90
N GLY A 98 0.12 1.06 13.04
CA GLY A 98 1.10 0.71 14.08
C GLY A 98 2.37 1.54 14.08
N ALA A 99 2.83 1.93 12.90
CA ALA A 99 3.98 2.83 12.74
C ALA A 99 3.72 4.25 13.26
N MET A 100 2.44 4.59 13.43
CA MET A 100 1.97 5.95 13.62
C MET A 100 1.67 6.30 15.08
N VAL A 101 1.82 5.33 15.99
CA VAL A 101 1.72 5.52 17.43
C VAL A 101 3.11 5.41 18.05
N ALA A 102 3.48 6.34 18.92
CA ALA A 102 4.77 6.27 19.61
C ALA A 102 4.85 4.99 20.46
N PRO A 103 6.02 4.33 20.53
CA PRO A 103 6.25 3.22 21.46
C PRO A 103 5.77 3.58 22.87
N GLY A 104 4.89 2.75 23.45
CA GLY A 104 4.34 2.97 24.80
C GLY A 104 3.07 3.85 24.90
N GLU A 105 2.66 4.51 23.82
CA GLU A 105 1.46 5.38 23.81
C GLU A 105 0.21 4.69 23.21
N LEU A 106 0.30 3.39 22.88
CA LEU A 106 -0.82 2.64 22.30
C LEU A 106 -2.05 2.62 23.20
N VAL A 107 -1.87 2.42 24.51
CA VAL A 107 -2.99 2.34 25.46
C VAL A 107 -3.79 3.64 25.51
N LYS A 108 -3.10 4.81 25.53
CA LYS A 108 -3.78 6.11 25.49
C LYS A 108 -4.49 6.36 24.16
N TYR A 109 -3.88 5.93 23.05
CA TYR A 109 -4.51 6.00 21.73
C TYR A 109 -5.78 5.12 21.66
N GLN A 110 -5.73 3.90 22.20
CA GLN A 110 -6.90 3.02 22.34
C GLN A 110 -8.00 3.71 23.16
N GLU A 111 -7.66 4.26 24.32
CA GLU A 111 -8.66 4.88 25.21
C GLU A 111 -9.38 6.09 24.60
N ARG A 112 -8.67 6.90 23.80
CA ARG A 112 -9.24 8.07 23.13
C ARG A 112 -10.03 7.72 21.86
N ASN A 113 -9.64 6.64 21.18
CA ASN A 113 -10.23 6.21 19.91
C ASN A 113 -11.05 4.92 20.08
N LYS A 114 -11.71 4.71 21.23
CA LYS A 114 -12.44 3.46 21.55
C LYS A 114 -13.48 3.08 20.49
N ASN A 115 -14.12 4.08 19.89
CA ASN A 115 -15.09 3.92 18.79
C ASN A 115 -14.46 3.46 17.46
N LEU A 116 -13.13 3.51 17.36
CA LEU A 116 -12.34 3.21 16.16
C LEU A 116 -11.42 1.99 16.37
N ILE A 117 -11.28 1.49 17.60
CA ILE A 117 -10.50 0.29 17.93
C ILE A 117 -10.92 -0.91 17.07
N GLU A 118 -12.22 -1.12 16.86
CA GLU A 118 -12.71 -2.22 16.02
C GLU A 118 -12.32 -2.06 14.54
N GLN A 119 -12.02 -0.83 14.11
CA GLN A 119 -11.63 -0.49 12.74
C GLN A 119 -10.11 -0.45 12.55
N ILE A 120 -9.33 -0.41 13.63
CA ILE A 120 -7.86 -0.32 13.60
C ILE A 120 -7.28 -1.58 14.26
N GLU A 121 -6.97 -2.55 13.41
CA GLU A 121 -6.50 -3.90 13.75
C GLU A 121 -5.38 -3.98 14.81
N CYS A 122 -4.37 -3.10 14.73
CA CYS A 122 -3.29 -2.98 15.72
C CYS A 122 -3.80 -2.90 17.16
N LEU A 123 -4.92 -2.21 17.34
CA LEU A 123 -5.51 -1.96 18.65
C LEU A 123 -6.35 -3.16 19.14
N ARG A 124 -6.75 -4.06 18.25
CA ARG A 124 -7.56 -5.25 18.59
C ARG A 124 -6.70 -6.38 19.15
N CYS A 125 -5.45 -6.52 18.72
CA CYS A 125 -4.60 -7.63 19.11
C CYS A 125 -4.20 -7.66 20.59
N LYS A 126 -4.51 -6.61 21.39
CA LYS A 126 -4.15 -6.47 22.82
C LYS A 126 -2.68 -6.75 23.18
N ARG A 127 -1.81 -6.90 22.19
CA ARG A 127 -0.36 -6.96 22.35
C ARG A 127 0.12 -5.53 22.37
N ASN A 128 0.99 -5.20 23.33
CA ASN A 128 1.57 -3.88 23.46
C ASN A 128 2.69 -3.75 22.40
N PRO A 129 2.49 -3.04 21.28
CA PRO A 129 3.54 -2.86 20.29
C PRO A 129 4.64 -1.99 20.90
N SER A 130 5.88 -2.46 20.84
CA SER A 130 7.09 -1.73 21.20
C SER A 130 7.61 -0.82 20.07
N GLY A 131 6.99 -0.83 18.89
CA GLY A 131 7.26 0.13 17.81
C GLY A 131 6.76 -0.26 16.42
N HIS A 132 7.55 0.17 15.42
CA HIS A 132 7.18 0.33 14.00
C HIS A 132 6.73 -0.97 13.28
N MET A 133 7.10 -2.13 13.82
CA MET A 133 6.93 -3.44 13.18
C MET A 133 5.82 -4.30 13.82
N ASP A 134 5.26 -3.91 14.97
CA ASP A 134 4.48 -4.83 15.81
C ASP A 134 3.01 -5.01 15.39
N CYS A 135 2.57 -4.23 14.40
CA CYS A 135 1.28 -4.45 13.75
C CYS A 135 1.33 -5.34 12.52
N ILE A 136 2.53 -5.60 12.00
CA ILE A 136 2.75 -6.57 10.93
C ILE A 136 2.43 -8.00 11.43
N PRO A 137 2.86 -8.45 12.64
CA PRO A 137 2.57 -9.78 13.17
C PRO A 137 1.19 -9.94 13.84
N CYS A 138 0.23 -9.03 13.64
CA CYS A 138 -1.16 -9.32 14.00
C CYS A 138 -1.72 -10.40 13.08
N ASP A 139 -2.32 -11.48 13.60
CA ASP A 139 -2.86 -12.58 12.80
C ASP A 139 -4.25 -12.28 12.22
N THR A 140 -4.54 -11.03 11.83
CA THR A 140 -5.82 -10.73 11.16
C THR A 140 -5.65 -10.63 9.66
N GLU A 141 -6.73 -11.00 8.96
CA GLU A 141 -6.79 -11.05 7.51
C GLU A 141 -6.74 -9.66 6.85
N ILE A 142 -7.25 -8.62 7.53
CA ILE A 142 -7.39 -7.27 6.98
C ILE A 142 -6.45 -6.31 7.69
N LYS A 143 -5.42 -5.88 6.95
CA LYS A 143 -4.46 -4.88 7.39
C LYS A 143 -4.88 -3.46 7.04
N ILE A 144 -4.84 -2.57 8.03
CA ILE A 144 -5.21 -1.16 7.87
C ILE A 144 -3.95 -0.28 7.71
N LYS A 145 -3.95 0.54 6.67
CA LYS A 145 -2.95 1.57 6.39
C LYS A 145 -3.57 2.95 6.50
N ALA A 146 -2.79 3.97 6.78
CA ALA A 146 -3.22 5.35 6.70
C ALA A 146 -2.24 6.20 5.89
N CYS A 147 -2.73 7.26 5.27
CA CYS A 147 -1.90 8.23 4.58
C CYS A 147 -1.23 9.17 5.57
N ARG A 148 0.08 9.39 5.39
CA ARG A 148 0.80 10.29 6.25
C ARG A 148 0.45 11.78 6.10
N ARG A 149 -0.14 12.17 4.97
CA ARG A 149 -0.42 13.57 4.64
C ARG A 149 -1.85 13.99 4.93
N CYS A 150 -2.83 13.17 4.53
CA CYS A 150 -4.26 13.48 4.68
C CYS A 150 -5.01 12.52 5.60
N TYR A 151 -4.31 11.59 6.25
CA TYR A 151 -4.88 10.71 7.27
C TYR A 151 -5.99 9.75 6.81
N SER A 152 -6.25 9.69 5.51
CA SER A 152 -7.21 8.74 4.93
C SER A 152 -6.81 7.30 5.25
N LEU A 153 -7.79 6.47 5.62
CA LEU A 153 -7.61 5.07 5.99
C LEU A 153 -7.87 4.14 4.82
N TYR A 154 -7.04 3.12 4.68
CA TYR A 154 -7.14 2.10 3.65
C TYR A 154 -7.09 0.69 4.23
N ALA A 155 -7.79 -0.23 3.59
CA ALA A 155 -7.66 -1.66 3.83
C ALA A 155 -7.32 -2.40 2.55
N GLN A 156 -6.64 -3.53 2.69
CA GLN A 156 -6.50 -4.51 1.61
C GLN A 156 -7.44 -5.67 1.80
N MET A 157 -8.56 -5.61 1.10
CA MET A 157 -9.68 -6.53 1.30
C MET A 157 -10.41 -6.83 -0.01
N PRO A 158 -11.09 -7.98 -0.08
CA PRO A 158 -12.04 -8.23 -1.16
C PRO A 158 -13.23 -7.27 -1.08
N VAL A 159 -13.76 -6.89 -2.24
CA VAL A 159 -14.93 -6.00 -2.35
C VAL A 159 -16.06 -6.74 -3.06
N ASN A 160 -17.25 -6.73 -2.44
CA ASN A 160 -18.48 -7.32 -2.98
C ASN A 160 -18.32 -8.77 -3.48
N GLY A 161 -17.65 -9.61 -2.69
CA GLY A 161 -17.43 -11.03 -3.03
C GLY A 161 -16.34 -11.28 -4.08
N SER A 162 -15.64 -10.25 -4.56
CA SER A 162 -14.46 -10.42 -5.40
C SER A 162 -13.44 -11.34 -4.74
N ARG A 163 -12.84 -12.24 -5.52
CA ARG A 163 -11.68 -13.04 -5.06
C ARG A 163 -10.39 -12.23 -4.94
N TYR A 164 -10.36 -11.05 -5.54
CA TYR A 164 -9.21 -10.14 -5.51
C TYR A 164 -9.30 -9.17 -4.34
N ARG A 165 -8.14 -8.89 -3.74
CA ARG A 165 -7.98 -7.91 -2.67
C ARG A 165 -7.51 -6.59 -3.27
N PHE A 166 -8.24 -5.52 -3.01
CA PHE A 166 -7.94 -4.16 -3.50
C PHE A 166 -7.56 -3.25 -2.35
N GLN A 167 -6.85 -2.15 -2.65
CA GLN A 167 -6.65 -1.06 -1.70
C GLN A 167 -7.90 -0.17 -1.65
N VAL A 168 -8.78 -0.45 -0.68
CA VAL A 168 -10.07 0.20 -0.48
C VAL A 168 -9.93 1.38 0.47
N LEU A 169 -10.46 2.54 0.10
CA LEU A 169 -10.60 3.69 0.99
C LEU A 169 -11.71 3.41 2.01
N LEU A 170 -11.36 3.36 3.29
CA LEU A 170 -12.32 3.14 4.37
C LEU A 170 -12.87 4.44 4.93
N SER A 171 -12.03 5.48 4.98
CA SER A 171 -12.37 6.79 5.47
C SER A 171 -11.47 7.83 4.84
N ASP A 172 -12.06 8.89 4.31
CA ASP A 172 -11.38 10.13 3.92
C ASP A 172 -11.30 11.14 5.08
N ARG A 173 -11.93 10.84 6.22
CA ARG A 173 -11.96 11.72 7.40
C ARG A 173 -10.66 11.64 8.19
N GLU A 174 -10.28 12.78 8.75
CA GLU A 174 -9.12 13.03 9.61
C GLU A 174 -9.23 12.37 10.99
N ILE A 175 -9.71 11.12 11.06
CA ILE A 175 -9.86 10.33 12.30
C ILE A 175 -8.56 10.33 13.14
N ILE A 176 -7.41 10.48 12.49
CA ILE A 176 -6.08 10.48 13.13
C ILE A 176 -5.65 11.89 13.60
N LYS A 177 -6.13 12.97 12.99
CA LYS A 177 -5.65 14.34 13.27
C LYS A 177 -6.09 14.88 14.63
N ASP A 178 -7.16 14.33 15.19
CA ASP A 178 -7.62 14.66 16.55
C ASP A 178 -6.75 14.03 17.66
N SER A 179 -5.67 13.32 17.31
CA SER A 179 -4.71 12.78 18.28
C SER A 179 -3.67 13.83 18.70
N SER A 180 -3.80 14.35 19.92
CA SER A 180 -2.88 15.36 20.49
C SER A 180 -1.44 14.89 20.71
N ASP A 181 -1.19 13.57 20.70
CA ASP A 181 0.13 12.95 21.01
C ASP A 181 0.80 12.35 19.78
N SER A 182 0.29 12.76 18.63
CA SER A 182 0.69 12.25 17.35
C SER A 182 2.02 12.96 16.99
N LYS A 183 3.11 12.22 16.69
CA LYS A 183 4.38 12.78 16.13
C LYS A 183 4.20 13.40 14.72
N TRP A 184 2.97 13.74 14.39
CA TRP A 184 2.47 14.20 13.11
C TRP A 184 2.59 15.71 12.97
N SER A 185 3.37 16.37 13.84
CA SER A 185 3.94 17.68 13.54
C SER A 185 4.77 17.52 12.26
N VAL A 186 4.05 17.73 11.17
CA VAL A 186 4.44 18.03 9.80
C VAL A 186 5.96 17.95 9.62
N PHE A 187 6.43 16.89 8.94
CA PHE A 187 7.58 17.09 8.07
C PHE A 187 7.08 18.04 6.98
N GLU A 188 7.16 19.34 7.25
CA GLU A 188 7.18 20.34 6.19
C GLU A 188 8.50 20.08 5.47
N PRO A 189 8.49 19.72 4.17
CA PRO A 189 9.74 19.74 3.43
C PRO A 189 10.26 21.18 3.46
N GLU A 190 11.44 21.39 4.04
CA GLU A 190 12.23 22.61 3.84
C GLU A 190 12.49 22.86 2.35
#